data_AF-A0A534IU11-F1
#
_entry.id   AF-A0A534IU11-F1
#
_cell.length_a   1.000
_cell.length_b   1.000
_cell.length_c   1.000
_cell.angle_alpha   90.00
_cell.angle_beta   90.00
_cell.angle_gamma   90.00
#
_symmetry.space_group_name_H-M   'P 1'
#
loop_
_entity.id
_entity.type
_entity.pdbx_description
1 polymer ?
#
loop_
_entity_poly.entity_id
_entity_poly.type
_entity_poly.pdbx_seq_one_letter_code
_entity_poly.pdbx_strand_id
1 'polypeptide(L)' 'MFYRDCPVLTAEPRLREARLHLVDATRIVLRSGLECLGLLAPREM' A
#
# COMPACT_ATOMS: atom_id res chain seq x y z
N MET A 1 5.43 12.68 -2.05
CA MET A 1 4.51 11.54 -2.29
C MET A 1 5.20 10.25 -1.90
N PHE A 2 4.62 9.44 -1.01
CA PHE A 2 5.28 8.24 -0.43
C PHE A 2 5.93 7.31 -1.47
N TYR A 3 5.18 6.82 -2.46
CA TYR A 3 5.71 5.86 -3.45
C TYR A 3 6.84 6.43 -4.34
N ARG A 4 6.87 7.76 -4.55
CA ARG A 4 7.88 8.45 -5.36
C ARG A 4 9.17 8.67 -4.57
N ASP A 5 9.04 9.08 -3.31
CA ASP A 5 10.17 9.57 -2.53
C ASP A 5 10.73 8.51 -1.56
N CYS A 6 9.99 7.42 -1.30
CA CYS A 6 10.35 6.35 -0.37
C CYS A 6 10.37 4.98 -1.08
N PRO A 7 11.53 4.52 -1.61
CA PRO A 7 11.63 3.21 -2.27
C PRO A 7 11.27 2.08 -1.31
N VAL A 8 10.27 1.26 -1.64
CA VAL A 8 9.83 0.17 -0.76
C VAL A 8 10.73 -1.05 -0.90
N LEU A 9 10.90 -1.54 -2.13
CA LEU A 9 11.55 -2.83 -2.39
C LEU A 9 13.08 -2.80 -2.22
N THR A 10 13.70 -1.66 -2.52
CA THR A 10 15.15 -1.46 -2.50
C THR A 10 15.66 -0.83 -1.21
N ALA A 11 14.79 -0.63 -0.21
CA ALA A 11 15.22 -0.13 1.10
C ALA A 11 16.01 -1.18 1.89
N GLU A 12 16.80 -0.70 2.85
CA GLU A 12 17.47 -1.54 3.84
C GLU A 12 16.46 -2.44 4.60
N PRO A 13 16.88 -3.64 5.07
CA PRO A 13 15.95 -4.69 5.50
C PRO A 13 14.86 -4.26 6.49
N ARG A 14 15.22 -3.57 7.57
CA ARG A 14 14.26 -3.09 8.59
C ARG A 14 13.30 -2.04 8.03
N LEU A 15 13.82 -1.14 7.20
CA LEU A 15 13.03 -0.08 6.60
C LEU A 15 12.08 -0.63 5.52
N ARG A 16 12.55 -1.61 4.75
CA ARG A 16 11.73 -2.36 3.79
C ARG A 16 10.58 -3.07 4.48
N GLU A 17 10.83 -3.79 5.57
CA GLU A 17 9.80 -4.48 6.35
C GLU A 17 8.76 -3.49 6.87
N ALA A 18 9.19 -2.40 7.51
CA ALA A 18 8.29 -1.36 7.98
C ALA A 18 7.44 -0.74 6.85
N ARG A 19 8.05 -0.49 5.69
CA ARG A 19 7.36 0.05 4.50
C ARG A 19 6.38 -0.95 3.90
N LEU A 20 6.70 -2.24 3.89
CA LEU A 20 5.78 -3.29 3.42
C LEU A 20 4.54 -3.37 4.31
N HIS A 21 4.70 -3.31 5.63
CA HIS A 21 3.55 -3.23 6.55
C HIS A 21 2.69 -1.99 6.30
N LEU A 22 3.32 -0.84 6.08
CA LEU A 22 2.59 0.39 5.76
C LEU A 22 1.81 0.29 4.45
N VAL A 23 2.42 -0.27 3.39
CA VAL A 23 1.74 -0.46 2.09
C VAL A 23 0.57 -1.44 2.23
N ASP A 24 0.74 -2.54 2.95
CA ASP A 24 -0.36 -3.51 3.13
C ASP A 24 -1.52 -2.94 3.95
N ALA A 25 -1.23 -2.22 5.04
CA ALA A 25 -2.24 -1.51 5.81
C ALA A 25 -3.02 -0.50 4.94
N THR A 26 -2.30 0.26 4.12
CA THR A 26 -2.91 1.22 3.19
C THR A 26 -3.78 0.51 2.14
N ARG A 27 -3.31 -0.62 1.59
CA ARG A 27 -4.08 -1.47 0.65
C ARG A 27 -5.38 -1.96 1.26
N ILE A 28 -5.37 -2.37 2.53
CA ILE A 28 -6.58 -2.81 3.24
C ILE A 28 -7.58 -1.66 3.39
N VAL A 29 -7.13 -0.51 3.88
CA VAL A 29 -8.00 0.67 4.06
C VAL A 29 -8.59 1.14 2.74
N LEU A 30 -7.79 1.22 1.68
CA LEU A 30 -8.28 1.61 0.36
C LEU A 30 -9.29 0.61 -0.19
N ARG A 31 -9.04 -0.70 -0.05
CA ARG A 31 -10.02 -1.73 -0.43
C ARG A 31 -11.34 -1.54 0.30
N SER A 32 -11.31 -1.45 1.63
CA SER A 32 -12.53 -1.29 2.43
C SER A 32 -13.26 0.01 2.11
N GLY A 33 -12.52 1.11 1.87
CA GLY A 33 -13.12 2.38 1.44
C GLY A 33 -13.83 2.27 0.10
N LEU A 34 -13.20 1.63 -0.90
CA LEU A 34 -13.82 1.39 -2.20
C LEU A 34 -15.04 0.47 -2.09
N GLU A 35 -14.96 -0.59 -1.29
CA GLU A 35 -16.10 -1.49 -1.02
C GLU A 35 -17.27 -0.74 -0.39
N CYS A 36 -17.02 0.16 0.57
CA CYS A 36 -18.06 1.02 1.15
C CYS A 36 -18.73 1.94 0.12
N LEU A 37 -18.02 2.32 -0.94
CA LEU A 37 -18.54 3.13 -2.05
C LEU A 37 -19.24 2.29 -3.14
N GLY A 38 -19.33 0.96 -2.96
CA GLY A 38 -19.87 0.06 -3.96
C GLY A 38 -18.94 -0.16 -5.17
N LEU A 39 -17.65 0.14 -5.00
CA LEU A 39 -16.63 0.02 -6.04
C LEU A 39 -15.77 -1.23 -5.82
N LEU A 40 -15.35 -1.85 -6.93
CA LEU A 40 -14.36 -2.92 -6.89
C LEU A 40 -12.96 -2.31 -6.68
N ALA A 41 -12.17 -2.91 -5.81
CA ALA A 41 -10.74 -2.60 -5.69
C ALA A 41 -9.93 -3.59 -6.56
N PRO A 42 -9.50 -3.22 -7.78
CA PRO A 42 -8.74 -4.12 -8.65
C PRO A 42 -7.36 -4.41 -8.05
N ARG A 43 -6.87 -5.63 -8.26
CA ARG A 43 -5.52 -6.04 -7.79
C ARG A 43 -4.41 -5.56 -8.71
N GLU A 44 -4.75 -5.28 -9.96
CA GLU A 44 -3.86 -4.93 -11.06
C GLU A 44 -4.62 -3.93 -11.94
N MET A 45 -3.92 -2.92 -12.49
CA MET A 45 -4.48 -1.92 -13.39
C MET A 45 -3.78 -1.98 -14.75
#